data_AF-A0A7V3WPI2-F1
#
_entry.id   AF-A0A7V3WPI2-F1
#
_cell.length_a   1.000
_cell.length_b   1.000
_cell.length_c   1.000
_cell.angle_alpha   90.00
_cell.angle_beta   90.00
_cell.angle_gamma   90.00
#
_symmetry.space_group_name_H-M   'P 1'
#
loop_
_entity.id
_entity.type
_entity.pdbx_description
1 polymer ?
#
loop_
_entity_poly.entity_id
_entity_poly.type
_entity_poly.pdbx_seq_one_letter_code
_entity_poly.pdbx_strand_id
1 'polypeptide(L)'
;MGQLDQRSGHSLSAATVALVRVINLELGLPTVDEARRRLLAQIQAARRDKVRLLKVIHGWGSSGQGGTLGPAIRKSLRLRLKEGTAVRIVPGERFSTDTLEGRELLRRYPSLRSDCDLNRANPGITWVELAP
;
A
#
# COMPACT_ATOMS: atom_id res chain seq x y z
N MET A 1 -2.86 -51.79 10.45
CA MET A 1 -3.58 -50.60 9.92
C MET A 1 -3.38 -49.47 10.92
N GLY A 2 -2.84 -48.29 10.65
CA GLY A 2 -2.53 -47.58 9.41
C GLY A 2 -2.36 -46.11 9.84
N GLN A 3 -1.13 -45.61 9.78
CA GLN A 3 -0.73 -44.25 10.09
C GLN A 3 -0.96 -43.33 8.86
N LEU A 4 -0.79 -42.00 9.07
CA LEU A 4 -0.92 -40.84 8.17
C LEU A 4 -2.30 -40.16 8.26
N ASP A 5 -2.43 -38.99 8.89
CA ASP A 5 -1.76 -37.70 8.61
C ASP A 5 -1.94 -37.26 7.16
N GLN A 6 -3.00 -36.48 6.94
CA GLN A 6 -3.26 -35.75 5.70
C GLN A 6 -3.59 -34.30 6.07
N ARG A 7 -2.52 -33.56 6.42
CA ARG A 7 -2.11 -32.32 5.73
C ARG A 7 -3.19 -31.30 5.36
N SER A 8 -3.09 -30.16 6.03
CA SER A 8 -2.92 -28.84 5.41
C SER A 8 -3.97 -28.41 4.38
N GLY A 9 -5.06 -27.82 4.88
CA GLY A 9 -5.94 -26.95 4.09
C GLY A 9 -5.24 -25.64 3.72
N HIS A 10 -4.30 -25.67 2.77
CA HIS A 10 -3.94 -24.48 2.02
C HIS A 10 -5.05 -24.20 1.00
N SER A 11 -6.09 -23.50 1.43
CA SER A 11 -6.98 -22.82 0.51
C SER A 11 -6.18 -21.73 -0.20
N LEU A 12 -5.59 -22.06 -1.35
CA LEU A 12 -5.22 -21.08 -2.36
C LEU A 12 -6.53 -20.46 -2.84
N SER A 13 -6.92 -19.36 -2.18
CA SER A 13 -7.98 -18.47 -2.64
C SER A 13 -7.73 -18.18 -4.11
N ALA A 14 -8.75 -18.39 -4.94
CA ALA A 14 -8.82 -17.88 -6.30
C ALA A 14 -8.23 -16.47 -6.34
N ALA A 15 -7.45 -16.18 -7.39
CA ALA A 15 -6.88 -14.87 -7.64
C ALA A 15 -8.03 -13.86 -7.81
N THR A 16 -8.56 -13.40 -6.68
CA THR A 16 -9.48 -12.29 -6.61
C THR A 16 -8.71 -11.12 -7.20
N VAL A 17 -9.25 -10.51 -8.25
CA VAL A 17 -8.75 -9.23 -8.71
C VAL A 17 -8.81 -8.31 -7.50
N ALA A 18 -7.67 -8.08 -6.86
CA ALA A 18 -7.64 -7.26 -5.67
C ALA A 18 -8.02 -5.85 -6.10
N LEU A 19 -9.17 -5.38 -5.61
CA LEU A 19 -9.59 -4.01 -5.80
C LEU A 19 -8.51 -3.13 -5.17
N VAL A 20 -7.79 -2.40 -6.02
CA VAL A 20 -6.85 -1.36 -5.60
C VAL A 20 -7.63 -0.06 -5.50
N ARG A 21 -7.53 0.62 -4.35
CA ARG A 21 -7.99 2.00 -4.23
C ARG A 21 -6.81 2.96 -4.39
N VAL A 22 -6.90 3.83 -5.39
CA VAL A 22 -5.95 4.93 -5.57
C VAL A 22 -6.39 6.12 -4.74
N ILE A 23 -5.48 6.69 -3.95
CA ILE A 23 -5.71 7.86 -3.10
C ILE A 23 -4.72 8.94 -3.52
N ASN A 24 -5.22 10.02 -4.13
CA ASN A 24 -4.40 11.17 -4.47
C ASN A 24 -4.48 12.23 -3.34
N LEU A 25 -3.40 12.35 -2.57
CA LEU A 25 -3.29 13.31 -1.46
C LEU A 25 -2.64 14.63 -1.87
N GLU A 26 -1.98 14.72 -3.02
CA GLU A 26 -1.39 15.98 -3.52
C GLU A 26 -2.44 16.88 -4.20
N LEU A 27 -3.61 16.32 -4.56
CA LEU A 27 -4.67 17.05 -5.23
C LEU A 27 -5.16 18.26 -4.39
N GLY A 28 -5.15 19.44 -5.02
CA GLY A 28 -5.58 20.69 -4.40
C GLY A 28 -4.55 21.31 -3.46
N LEU A 29 -3.27 20.91 -3.54
CA LEU A 29 -2.15 21.47 -2.78
C LEU A 29 -2.43 21.59 -1.27
N PRO A 30 -2.86 20.50 -0.61
CA PRO A 30 -3.26 20.57 0.79
C PRO A 30 -2.06 20.80 1.70
N THR A 31 -2.36 21.32 2.89
CA THR A 31 -1.42 21.27 4.00
C THR A 31 -1.15 19.83 4.43
N VAL A 32 -0.03 19.60 5.14
CA VAL A 32 0.32 18.28 5.69
C VAL A 32 -0.79 17.71 6.57
N ASP A 33 -1.41 18.57 7.38
CA ASP A 33 -2.44 18.19 8.33
C ASP A 33 -3.76 17.81 7.63
N GLU A 34 -4.16 18.56 6.60
CA GLU A 34 -5.29 18.20 5.73
C GLU A 34 -5.05 16.86 5.02
N ALA A 35 -3.86 16.66 4.47
CA ALA A 35 -3.53 15.41 3.80
C ALA A 35 -3.53 14.22 4.76
N ARG A 36 -3.11 14.40 6.01
CA ARG A 36 -3.22 13.37 7.07
C ARG A 36 -4.68 13.04 7.38
N ARG A 37 -5.54 14.05 7.54
CA ARG A 37 -6.99 13.82 7.72
C ARG A 37 -7.58 13.05 6.54
N ARG A 38 -7.26 13.46 5.31
CA ARG A 38 -7.71 12.78 4.08
C ARG A 38 -7.23 11.33 4.05
N LEU A 39 -5.96 11.08 4.37
CA LEU A 39 -5.39 9.72 4.43
C LEU A 39 -6.16 8.85 5.44
N LEU A 40 -6.37 9.33 6.66
CA LEU A 40 -7.09 8.58 7.69
C LEU A 40 -8.54 8.29 7.27
N ALA A 41 -9.25 9.28 6.73
CA ALA A 41 -10.61 9.09 6.23
C ALA A 41 -10.67 8.03 5.11
N GLN A 42 -9.71 8.05 4.18
CA GLN A 42 -9.64 7.10 3.08
C GLN A 42 -9.28 5.68 3.54
N ILE A 43 -8.37 5.54 4.51
CA ILE A 43 -8.09 4.24 5.14
C ILE A 43 -9.36 3.68 5.79
N GLN A 44 -10.08 4.49 6.56
CA GLN A 44 -11.31 4.05 7.21
C GLN A 44 -12.41 3.69 6.20
N ALA A 45 -12.56 4.48 5.13
CA ALA A 45 -13.48 4.15 4.04
C ALA A 45 -13.10 2.82 3.36
N ALA A 46 -11.82 2.64 3.02
CA ALA A 46 -11.34 1.40 2.39
C ALA A 46 -11.62 0.16 3.24
N ARG A 47 -11.43 0.26 4.57
CA ARG A 47 -11.75 -0.83 5.49
C ARG A 47 -13.24 -1.17 5.51
N ARG A 48 -14.11 -0.16 5.56
CA ARG A 48 -15.57 -0.36 5.48
C ARG A 48 -15.96 -1.04 4.16
N ASP A 49 -15.30 -0.65 3.08
CA ASP A 49 -15.53 -1.18 1.73
C ASP A 49 -14.79 -2.51 1.47
N LYS A 50 -14.14 -3.09 2.50
CA LYS A 50 -13.36 -4.33 2.44
C LYS A 50 -12.24 -4.30 1.38
N VAL A 51 -11.77 -3.11 1.02
CA VAL A 51 -10.59 -2.90 0.17
C VAL A 51 -9.33 -3.19 0.99
N ARG A 52 -8.47 -4.06 0.48
CA ARG A 52 -7.24 -4.51 1.16
C ARG A 52 -5.98 -3.76 0.72
N LEU A 53 -5.98 -3.21 -0.49
CA LEU A 53 -4.78 -2.64 -1.10
C LEU A 53 -5.01 -1.20 -1.55
N LEU A 54 -4.14 -0.29 -1.10
CA LEU A 54 -4.17 1.11 -1.46
C LEU A 54 -2.90 1.52 -2.22
N LYS A 55 -3.06 2.37 -3.22
CA LYS A 55 -1.99 3.15 -3.84
C LYS A 55 -2.11 4.60 -3.37
N VAL A 56 -1.23 5.03 -2.48
CA VAL A 56 -1.24 6.40 -1.95
C VAL A 56 -0.26 7.25 -2.77
N ILE A 57 -0.79 8.25 -3.46
CA ILE A 57 -0.01 9.27 -4.19
C ILE A 57 0.10 10.48 -3.26
N HIS A 58 1.32 10.80 -2.82
CA HIS A 58 1.60 11.86 -1.85
C HIS A 58 2.64 12.87 -2.34
N GLY A 59 3.07 12.73 -3.59
CA GLY A 59 4.03 13.60 -4.24
C GLY A 59 5.49 13.32 -3.85
N TRP A 60 6.43 13.82 -4.65
CA TRP A 60 7.86 13.50 -4.50
C TRP A 60 8.51 14.07 -3.24
N GLY A 61 7.94 15.13 -2.65
CA GLY A 61 8.48 15.77 -1.45
C GLY A 61 9.76 16.59 -1.68
N SER A 62 9.84 17.36 -2.76
CA SER A 62 10.98 18.24 -3.07
C SER A 62 11.16 19.37 -2.05
N SER A 63 12.38 19.67 -1.63
CA SER A 63 12.80 20.52 -0.48
C SER A 63 12.26 21.97 -0.37
N GLY A 64 11.34 22.42 -1.21
CA GLY A 64 10.64 23.71 -1.08
C GLY A 64 9.47 23.68 -0.08
N GLN A 65 8.67 24.76 -0.03
CA GLN A 65 7.48 24.87 0.85
C GLN A 65 6.45 23.73 0.68
N GLY A 66 6.40 23.07 -0.49
CA GLY A 66 5.57 21.89 -0.77
C GLY A 66 6.21 20.53 -0.46
N GLY A 67 7.47 20.50 -0.03
CA GLY A 67 8.28 19.27 0.13
C GLY A 67 7.97 18.39 1.30
N THR A 68 7.29 18.94 2.30
CA THR A 68 7.06 18.26 3.57
C THR A 68 5.98 17.19 3.49
N LEU A 69 5.16 17.22 2.44
CA LEU A 69 3.99 16.36 2.30
C LEU A 69 4.38 14.87 2.26
N GLY A 70 5.20 14.47 1.28
CA GLY A 70 5.60 13.08 1.11
C GLY A 70 6.26 12.47 2.35
N PRO A 71 7.30 13.10 2.93
CA PRO A 71 7.92 12.64 4.18
C PRO A 71 6.91 12.51 5.34
N ALA A 72 6.01 13.48 5.50
CA ALA A 72 5.01 13.45 6.56
C ALA A 72 3.95 12.35 6.37
N ILE A 73 3.53 12.10 5.13
CA ILE A 73 2.61 11.01 4.81
C ILE A 73 3.29 9.65 5.00
N ARG A 74 4.53 9.47 4.53
CA ARG A 74 5.30 8.24 4.78
C ARG A 74 5.45 7.95 6.28
N LYS A 75 5.71 8.96 7.10
CA LYS A 75 5.73 8.82 8.57
C LYS A 75 4.38 8.36 9.12
N SER A 76 3.29 8.94 8.61
CA SER A 76 1.92 8.57 9.01
C SER A 76 1.56 7.14 8.61
N LEU A 77 1.99 6.68 7.43
CA LEU A 77 1.81 5.31 6.95
C LEU A 77 2.60 4.29 7.79
N ARG A 78 3.85 4.60 8.15
CA ARG A 78 4.63 3.75 9.08
C ARG A 78 3.94 3.60 10.44
N LEU A 79 3.24 4.62 10.91
CA LEU A 79 2.46 4.52 12.14
C LEU A 79 1.30 3.53 11.99
N ARG A 80 0.66 3.43 10.82
CA ARG A 80 -0.40 2.43 10.57
C ARG A 80 0.11 1.00 10.70
N LEU A 81 1.36 0.75 10.32
CA LEU A 81 2.02 -0.54 10.51
C LEU A 81 2.20 -0.84 12.01
N LYS A 82 2.67 0.14 12.79
CA LYS A 82 2.84 -0.01 14.25
C LYS A 82 1.53 -0.25 14.99
N GLU A 83 0.45 0.38 14.54
CA GLU A 83 -0.88 0.22 15.11
C GLU A 83 -1.63 -1.04 14.62
N GLY A 84 -1.02 -1.84 13.74
CA GLY A 84 -1.66 -3.03 13.16
C GLY A 84 -2.82 -2.73 12.21
N THR A 85 -3.01 -1.47 11.80
CA THR A 85 -4.00 -1.10 10.78
C THR A 85 -3.54 -1.47 9.37
N ALA A 86 -2.22 -1.46 9.15
CA ALA A 86 -1.58 -1.94 7.94
C ALA A 86 -0.67 -3.13 8.29
N VAL A 87 -0.53 -4.07 7.37
CA VAL A 87 0.37 -5.23 7.50
C VAL A 87 1.62 -5.09 6.62
N ARG A 88 1.58 -4.21 5.61
CA ARG A 88 2.71 -3.97 4.71
C ARG A 88 2.66 -2.56 4.14
N ILE A 89 3.84 -1.95 4.06
CA ILE A 89 4.06 -0.66 3.41
C ILE A 89 5.21 -0.83 2.42
N VAL A 90 4.98 -0.59 1.14
CA VAL A 90 6.00 -0.66 0.09
C VAL A 90 6.14 0.73 -0.54
N PRO A 91 7.19 1.49 -0.22
CA PRO A 91 7.51 2.74 -0.91
C PRO A 91 7.69 2.49 -2.42
N GLY A 92 7.36 3.47 -3.27
CA GLY A 92 7.47 3.28 -4.72
C GLY A 92 8.90 3.01 -5.21
N GLU A 93 9.93 3.49 -4.51
CA GLU A 93 11.33 3.15 -4.73
C GLU A 93 11.64 1.66 -4.50
N ARG A 94 10.77 0.97 -3.74
CA ARG A 94 10.83 -0.47 -3.49
C ARG A 94 9.78 -1.24 -4.28
N PHE A 95 8.94 -0.59 -5.09
CA PHE A 95 7.95 -1.25 -5.94
C PHE A 95 8.60 -1.73 -7.25
N SER A 96 9.33 -2.84 -7.15
CA SER A 96 10.08 -3.40 -8.26
C SER A 96 10.14 -4.93 -8.19
N THR A 97 10.32 -5.57 -9.34
CA THR A 97 10.60 -7.01 -9.45
C THR A 97 11.94 -7.41 -8.86
N ASP A 98 12.85 -6.46 -8.62
CA ASP A 98 14.21 -6.73 -8.14
C ASP A 98 14.34 -6.59 -6.62
N THR A 99 13.33 -6.02 -5.96
CA THR A 99 13.29 -5.90 -4.50
C THR A 99 12.54 -7.07 -3.87
N LEU A 100 12.84 -7.39 -2.61
CA LEU A 100 12.10 -8.43 -1.88
C LEU A 100 10.65 -7.99 -1.63
N GLU A 101 10.47 -6.76 -1.17
CA GLU A 101 9.18 -6.17 -0.80
C GLU A 101 8.24 -6.05 -2.00
N GLY A 102 8.78 -5.65 -3.17
CA GLY A 102 8.02 -5.59 -4.42
C GLY A 102 7.63 -6.98 -4.91
N ARG A 103 8.54 -7.96 -4.91
CA ARG A 103 8.22 -9.35 -5.26
C ARG A 103 7.16 -9.96 -4.36
N GLU A 104 7.26 -9.74 -3.05
CA GLU A 104 6.27 -10.23 -2.09
C GLU A 104 4.89 -9.61 -2.33
N LEU A 105 4.84 -8.30 -2.60
CA LEU A 105 3.60 -7.60 -2.92
C LEU A 105 2.98 -8.12 -4.22
N LEU A 106 3.78 -8.29 -5.29
CA LEU A 106 3.35 -8.82 -6.59
C LEU A 106 2.87 -10.28 -6.50
N ARG A 107 3.47 -11.10 -5.63
CA ARG A 107 3.02 -12.48 -5.39
C ARG A 107 1.63 -12.51 -4.78
N ARG A 108 1.34 -11.58 -3.85
CA ARG A 108 0.04 -11.47 -3.18
C ARG A 108 -1.02 -10.78 -4.06
N TYR A 109 -0.59 -9.83 -4.90
CA TYR A 109 -1.43 -9.03 -5.76
C TYR A 109 -0.94 -9.05 -7.21
N PRO A 110 -1.17 -10.15 -7.97
CA PRO A 110 -0.63 -10.31 -9.33
C PRO A 110 -1.08 -9.24 -10.32
N SER A 111 -2.25 -8.62 -10.12
CA SER A 111 -2.77 -7.54 -10.97
C SER A 111 -1.87 -6.31 -11.01
N LEU A 112 -1.03 -6.09 -9.99
CA LEU A 112 -0.08 -4.98 -9.93
C LEU A 112 1.02 -5.05 -10.99
N ARG A 113 1.19 -6.18 -11.69
CA ARG A 113 2.11 -6.29 -12.82
C ARG A 113 1.77 -5.33 -13.97
N SER A 114 0.52 -4.87 -14.04
CA SER A 114 0.06 -3.90 -15.05
C SER A 114 0.10 -2.45 -14.57
N ASP A 115 0.53 -2.19 -13.32
CA ASP A 115 0.61 -0.83 -12.79
C ASP A 115 1.76 -0.04 -13.44
N CYS A 116 1.48 1.21 -13.83
CA CYS A 116 2.44 2.06 -14.54
C CYS A 116 3.69 2.43 -13.73
N ASP A 117 3.66 2.33 -12.40
CA ASP A 117 4.79 2.67 -11.54
C ASP A 117 5.71 1.47 -11.24
N LEU A 118 5.38 0.26 -11.72
CA LEU A 118 6.22 -0.91 -11.50
C LEU A 118 7.60 -0.70 -12.15
N ASN A 119 8.68 -0.92 -11.38
CA ASN A 119 10.07 -0.71 -11.80
C ASN A 119 10.42 0.74 -12.17
N ARG A 120 9.62 1.72 -11.75
CA ARG A 120 9.90 3.16 -11.98
C ARG A 120 10.60 3.84 -10.81
N ALA A 121 10.70 3.16 -9.67
CA ALA A 121 11.24 3.71 -8.43
C ALA A 121 10.58 5.05 -8.03
N ASN A 122 9.28 5.23 -8.31
CA ASN A 122 8.59 6.51 -8.12
C ASN A 122 8.48 6.87 -6.62
N PRO A 123 9.20 7.88 -6.12
CA PRO A 123 9.13 8.25 -4.70
C PRO A 123 7.80 8.92 -4.32
N GLY A 124 6.99 9.35 -5.29
CA GLY A 124 5.70 10.00 -5.06
C GLY A 124 4.58 9.08 -4.62
N ILE A 125 4.80 7.77 -4.59
CA ILE A 125 3.78 6.79 -4.24
C ILE A 125 4.19 5.90 -3.07
N THR A 126 3.21 5.27 -2.44
CA THR A 126 3.42 4.20 -1.49
C THR A 126 2.25 3.23 -1.55
N TRP A 127 2.56 1.94 -1.68
CA TRP A 127 1.58 0.87 -1.57
C TRP A 127 1.35 0.51 -0.12
N VAL A 128 0.08 0.31 0.25
CA VAL A 128 -0.35 0.01 1.61
C VAL A 128 -1.27 -1.20 1.58
N GLU A 129 -0.85 -2.27 2.23
CA GLU A 129 -1.71 -3.42 2.50
C GLU A 129 -2.34 -3.27 3.88
N LEU A 130 -3.66 -3.20 3.92
CA LEU A 130 -4.43 -3.07 5.16
C LEU A 130 -4.57 -4.43 5.85
N ALA A 131 -4.63 -4.38 7.19
CA ALA A 131 -4.96 -5.55 7.97
C ALA A 131 -6.38 -6.06 7.64
N PRO A 132 -6.62 -7.38 7.77
CA PRO A 132 -7.89 -7.99 7.44
C PRO A 132 -9.09 -7.50 8.26
#